data_AF-A0A0C3AWS7-F1
#
_entry.id   AF-A0A0C3AWS7-F1
#
_cell.length_a   1.000
_cell.length_b   1.000
_cell.length_c   1.000
_cell.angle_alpha   90.00
_cell.angle_beta   90.00
_cell.angle_gamma   90.00
#
_symmetry.space_group_name_H-M   'P 1'
#
loop_
_entity.id
_entity.type
_entity.pdbx_description
1 polymer ?
#
loop_
_entity_poly.entity_id
_entity_poly.type
_entity_poly.pdbx_seq_one_letter_code
_entity_poly.pdbx_strand_id
1 'polypeptide(L)'
;MSSPYSFSTLLSTLASKSPLELLRPFYTLSYPVPRPPNPDSFPNSNYYDIGPLDACFIVGTMAVFAVMREIVRLQIMTPMANKILFGNTRGYVKSRSRPTSASASARNSRSASVSYENAKQGANGGSGLSKANGINLNLAATGAHATHGPATPNGNGHLNGPSNPKKLNGYANGNGHANGNGHYAARKISAKNRVRERNVIRFAEQGWAIVYATIWWCYGLYIHLSVPTSPWNLDHLWIGIPHNPLAAPLKTYYLTQCAFWCHQLFILNAEARRKDHIQMNAHHVITIFLVLASYSQNLTRVGCLVLVLMDFCDIILPLAKMLRYLERTFACDAAFVTFLVSWFFTRHVAFLAVLWSTWHRYPILRPETIQYDNGDSFTPVRYYAFNVALGSLQILMCIWFVTIIKVAWNVVMGKPAEDTRSDEELPSSSDEEDKIVPNESAQERKCK
;
A
#
# COMPACT_ATOMS: atom_id res chain seq x y z
N MET A 1 -22.71 -48.90 11.31
CA MET A 1 -22.09 -47.64 11.73
C MET A 1 -21.95 -46.75 10.51
N SER A 2 -22.92 -45.88 10.29
CA SER A 2 -22.95 -44.91 9.19
C SER A 2 -22.03 -43.74 9.52
N SER A 3 -21.14 -43.40 8.58
CA SER A 3 -20.22 -42.26 8.69
C SER A 3 -21.00 -40.97 9.00
N PRO A 4 -20.63 -40.19 10.03
CA PRO A 4 -21.34 -38.96 10.41
C PRO A 4 -21.19 -37.80 9.42
N TYR A 5 -20.59 -38.03 8.24
CA TYR A 5 -20.27 -37.01 7.24
C TYR A 5 -20.94 -37.26 5.88
N SER A 6 -22.26 -37.48 5.85
CA SER A 6 -23.01 -37.40 4.60
C SER A 6 -23.12 -35.94 4.14
N PHE A 7 -22.92 -35.69 2.84
CA PHE A 7 -23.11 -34.36 2.23
C PHE A 7 -24.48 -33.76 2.53
N SER A 8 -25.52 -34.61 2.67
CA SER A 8 -26.87 -34.19 3.06
C SER A 8 -26.95 -33.64 4.48
N THR A 9 -26.21 -34.21 5.43
CA THR A 9 -26.13 -33.75 6.83
C THR A 9 -25.39 -32.42 6.94
N LEU A 10 -24.39 -32.22 6.09
CA LEU A 10 -23.63 -30.97 6.04
C LEU A 10 -24.48 -29.85 5.44
N LEU A 11 -25.23 -30.13 4.37
CA LEU A 11 -26.20 -29.20 3.78
C LEU A 11 -27.33 -28.82 4.73
N SER A 12 -27.92 -29.77 5.46
CA SER A 12 -28.98 -29.48 6.43
C SER A 12 -28.48 -28.67 7.64
N THR A 13 -27.24 -28.92 8.07
CA THR A 13 -26.58 -28.16 9.14
C THR A 13 -26.21 -26.74 8.68
N LEU A 14 -25.83 -26.55 7.42
CA LEU A 14 -25.59 -25.21 6.86
C LEU A 14 -26.89 -24.44 6.63
N ALA A 15 -27.95 -25.11 6.17
CA ALA A 15 -29.26 -24.51 5.92
C ALA A 15 -29.99 -24.06 7.19
N SER A 16 -29.66 -24.63 8.36
CA SER A 16 -30.26 -24.27 9.65
C SER A 16 -29.59 -23.09 10.37
N LYS A 17 -28.42 -22.64 9.91
CA LYS A 17 -27.71 -21.50 10.50
C LYS A 17 -28.19 -20.18 9.89
N SER A 18 -28.30 -19.15 10.74
CA SER A 18 -28.53 -17.79 10.24
C SER A 18 -27.34 -17.32 9.40
N PRO A 19 -27.53 -16.39 8.45
CA PRO A 19 -26.44 -15.82 7.67
C PRO A 19 -25.32 -15.22 8.54
N LEU A 20 -25.67 -14.63 9.70
CA LEU A 20 -24.70 -14.06 10.63
C LEU A 20 -23.83 -15.13 11.32
N GLU A 21 -24.40 -16.28 11.66
CA GLU A 21 -23.66 -17.41 12.23
C GLU A 21 -22.73 -18.07 11.21
N LEU A 22 -23.12 -18.06 9.92
CA LEU A 22 -22.26 -18.57 8.85
C LEU A 22 -21.04 -17.64 8.61
N LEU A 23 -21.22 -16.33 8.77
CA LEU A 23 -20.14 -15.35 8.60
C LEU A 23 -19.25 -15.21 9.83
N ARG A 24 -19.66 -15.71 11.00
CA ARG A 24 -18.93 -15.57 12.27
C ARG A 24 -17.43 -15.92 12.21
N PRO A 25 -16.98 -17.00 11.54
CA PRO A 25 -15.56 -17.32 11.42
C PRO A 25 -14.73 -16.29 10.65
N PHE A 26 -15.36 -15.40 9.86
CA PHE A 26 -14.66 -14.39 9.07
C PHE A 26 -14.28 -13.13 9.85
N TYR A 27 -14.91 -12.89 11.01
CA TYR A 27 -14.68 -11.69 11.81
C TYR A 27 -14.45 -11.96 13.30
N THR A 28 -14.46 -13.22 13.73
CA THR A 28 -14.14 -13.62 15.11
C THR A 28 -13.14 -14.77 15.16
N LEU A 29 -12.30 -14.80 16.20
CA LEU A 29 -11.40 -15.92 16.44
C LEU A 29 -12.20 -17.20 16.70
N SER A 30 -11.81 -18.28 16.03
CA SER A 30 -12.40 -19.61 16.20
C SER A 30 -11.67 -20.43 17.27
N TYR A 31 -12.32 -21.47 17.78
CA TYR A 31 -11.79 -22.46 18.74
C TYR A 31 -11.48 -21.91 20.14
N PRO A 32 -12.44 -21.28 20.85
CA PRO A 32 -12.20 -20.83 22.22
C PRO A 32 -11.98 -22.04 23.14
N VAL A 33 -10.99 -21.92 24.03
CA VAL A 33 -10.68 -22.93 25.05
C VAL A 33 -10.63 -22.32 26.44
N PRO A 34 -10.82 -23.12 27.51
CA PRO A 34 -10.62 -22.65 28.88
C PRO A 34 -9.22 -22.06 29.06
N ARG A 35 -9.13 -20.99 29.85
CA ARG A 35 -7.85 -20.38 30.20
C ARG A 35 -6.95 -21.42 30.90
N PRO A 36 -5.66 -21.53 30.53
CA PRO A 36 -4.70 -22.36 31.26
C PRO A 36 -4.63 -21.96 32.75
N PRO A 37 -4.44 -22.90 33.69
CA PRO A 37 -4.32 -22.58 35.11
C PRO A 37 -3.19 -21.60 35.43
N ASN A 38 -2.07 -21.73 34.72
CA ASN A 38 -0.89 -20.87 34.85
C ASN A 38 -0.51 -20.33 33.46
N PRO A 39 -1.19 -19.27 32.98
CA PRO A 39 -0.88 -18.67 31.68
C PRO A 39 0.51 -18.04 31.71
N ASP A 40 1.31 -18.34 30.68
CA ASP A 40 2.69 -17.83 30.53
C ASP A 40 2.74 -16.37 30.10
N SER A 41 1.66 -15.88 29.49
CA SER A 41 1.52 -14.56 28.88
C SER A 41 0.04 -14.21 28.80
N PHE A 42 -0.33 -12.93 28.98
CA PHE A 42 -1.72 -12.43 28.90
C PHE A 42 -2.72 -13.13 29.86
N PRO A 43 -2.54 -13.07 31.20
CA PRO A 43 -3.36 -13.80 32.16
C PRO A 43 -4.86 -13.45 32.14
N ASN A 44 -5.21 -12.25 31.67
CA ASN A 44 -6.58 -11.76 31.61
C ASN A 44 -7.25 -11.99 30.24
N SER A 45 -6.55 -12.64 29.29
CA SER A 45 -7.07 -12.88 27.94
C SER A 45 -7.93 -14.15 27.85
N ASN A 46 -8.72 -14.21 26.77
CA ASN A 46 -9.27 -15.46 26.24
C ASN A 46 -8.18 -16.25 25.50
N TYR A 47 -8.33 -17.57 25.46
CA TYR A 47 -7.40 -18.50 24.80
C TYR A 47 -8.11 -19.29 23.72
N TYR A 48 -7.34 -19.67 22.70
CA TYR A 48 -7.85 -20.33 21.51
C TYR A 48 -6.88 -21.38 21.02
N ASP A 49 -7.42 -22.50 20.54
CA ASP A 49 -6.67 -23.50 19.78
C ASP A 49 -6.52 -23.09 18.32
N ILE A 50 -5.62 -23.76 17.62
CA ILE A 50 -5.41 -23.60 16.18
C ILE A 50 -6.34 -24.53 15.40
N GLY A 51 -6.94 -24.06 14.31
CA GLY A 51 -7.74 -24.94 13.45
C GLY A 51 -8.10 -24.35 12.09
N PRO A 52 -8.72 -25.15 11.21
CA PRO A 52 -8.96 -24.77 9.81
C PRO A 52 -9.87 -23.54 9.62
N LEU A 53 -10.79 -23.25 10.55
CA LEU A 53 -11.63 -22.05 10.49
C LEU A 53 -10.82 -20.74 10.62
N ASP A 54 -9.57 -20.80 11.07
CA ASP A 54 -8.68 -19.64 11.07
C ASP A 54 -8.43 -19.11 9.64
N ALA A 55 -8.54 -19.96 8.61
CA ALA A 55 -8.49 -19.54 7.21
C ALA A 55 -9.64 -18.59 6.83
N CYS A 56 -10.84 -18.81 7.38
CA CYS A 56 -11.97 -17.89 7.17
C CYS A 56 -11.67 -16.51 7.76
N PHE A 57 -11.07 -16.47 8.95
CA PHE A 57 -10.67 -15.22 9.60
C PHE A 57 -9.62 -14.47 8.77
N ILE A 58 -8.65 -15.20 8.20
CA ILE A 58 -7.64 -14.64 7.29
C ILE A 58 -8.33 -14.00 6.07
N VAL A 59 -9.26 -14.71 5.42
CA VAL A 59 -9.99 -14.20 4.25
C VAL A 59 -10.84 -12.97 4.59
N GLY A 60 -11.57 -13.00 5.72
CA GLY A 60 -12.35 -11.85 6.17
C GLY A 60 -11.46 -10.64 6.45
N THR A 61 -10.33 -10.85 7.11
CA THR A 61 -9.35 -9.79 7.40
C THR A 61 -8.69 -9.24 6.12
N MET A 62 -8.43 -10.09 5.12
CA MET A 62 -7.94 -9.66 3.81
C MET A 62 -8.91 -8.69 3.11
N ALA A 63 -10.21 -8.98 3.16
CA ALA A 63 -11.23 -8.10 2.59
C ALA A 63 -11.25 -6.73 3.31
N VAL A 64 -11.10 -6.74 4.64
CA VAL A 64 -10.96 -5.51 5.43
C VAL A 64 -9.72 -4.72 5.00
N PHE A 65 -8.57 -5.37 4.80
CA PHE A 65 -7.36 -4.69 4.34
C PHE A 65 -7.53 -4.04 2.95
N ALA A 66 -8.19 -4.72 2.02
CA ALA A 66 -8.45 -4.18 0.69
C ALA A 66 -9.26 -2.88 0.76
N VAL A 67 -10.33 -2.87 1.56
CA VAL A 67 -11.18 -1.69 1.76
C VAL A 67 -10.44 -0.59 2.53
N MET A 68 -9.76 -0.95 3.63
CA MET A 68 -9.05 -0.01 4.49
C MET A 68 -7.92 0.71 3.74
N ARG A 69 -7.14 -0.02 2.93
CA ARG A 69 -6.08 0.56 2.08
C ARG A 69 -6.67 1.62 1.14
N GLU A 70 -7.80 1.32 0.50
CA GLU A 70 -8.41 2.23 -0.46
C GLU A 70 -8.97 3.49 0.22
N ILE A 71 -9.69 3.31 1.33
CA ILE A 71 -10.24 4.42 2.11
C ILE A 71 -9.13 5.32 2.63
N VAL A 72 -8.11 4.77 3.30
CA VAL A 72 -7.04 5.58 3.87
C VAL A 72 -6.22 6.26 2.77
N ARG A 73 -5.92 5.57 1.67
CA ARG A 73 -5.17 6.17 0.55
C ARG A 73 -5.94 7.31 -0.10
N LEU A 74 -7.20 7.11 -0.47
CA LEU A 74 -7.99 8.09 -1.21
C LEU A 74 -8.51 9.22 -0.33
N GLN A 75 -9.07 8.90 0.84
CA GLN A 75 -9.79 9.88 1.67
C GLN A 75 -8.88 10.65 2.62
N ILE A 76 -7.74 10.07 3.01
CA ILE A 76 -6.84 10.69 4.00
C ILE A 76 -5.52 11.07 3.34
N MET A 77 -4.80 10.11 2.77
CA MET A 77 -3.43 10.34 2.32
C MET A 77 -3.35 11.20 1.06
N THR A 78 -4.22 11.01 0.07
CA THR A 78 -4.25 11.81 -1.16
C THR A 78 -4.52 13.30 -0.93
N PRO A 79 -5.54 13.72 -0.13
CA PRO A 79 -5.74 15.13 0.16
C PRO A 79 -4.63 15.71 1.04
N MET A 80 -4.09 14.93 2.00
CA MET A 80 -2.92 15.34 2.77
C MET A 80 -1.70 15.56 1.88
N ALA A 81 -1.37 14.62 1.00
CA ALA A 81 -0.27 14.71 0.04
C ALA A 81 -0.42 15.94 -0.86
N ASN A 82 -1.61 16.19 -1.39
CA ASN A 82 -1.90 17.39 -2.18
C ASN A 82 -1.64 18.68 -1.41
N LYS A 83 -2.08 18.75 -0.16
CA LYS A 83 -1.90 19.94 0.69
C LYS A 83 -0.44 20.13 1.10
N ILE A 84 0.27 19.04 1.40
CA ILE A 84 1.68 19.09 1.84
C ILE A 84 2.59 19.47 0.67
N LEU A 85 2.41 18.84 -0.50
CA LEU A 85 3.26 19.07 -1.67
C LEU A 85 2.92 20.38 -2.41
N PHE A 86 1.65 20.77 -2.47
CA PHE A 86 1.18 21.88 -3.33
C PHE A 86 0.31 22.91 -2.62
N GLY A 87 0.12 22.82 -1.29
CA GLY A 87 -0.74 23.73 -0.54
C GLY A 87 -0.33 25.20 -0.63
N ASN A 88 0.97 25.47 -0.78
CA ASN A 88 1.50 26.82 -0.94
C ASN A 88 1.38 27.39 -2.36
N THR A 89 1.14 26.55 -3.38
CA THR A 89 1.11 26.99 -4.79
C THR A 89 -0.16 27.78 -5.14
N ARG A 90 -1.18 27.77 -4.27
CA ARG A 90 -2.41 28.58 -4.44
C ARG A 90 -2.15 30.09 -4.35
N GLY A 91 -1.06 30.51 -3.69
CA GLY A 91 -0.64 31.92 -3.63
C GLY A 91 0.08 32.41 -4.89
N TYR A 92 0.79 31.52 -5.59
CA TYR A 92 1.61 31.88 -6.76
C TYR A 92 0.75 32.23 -7.98
N VAL A 93 -0.32 31.48 -8.24
CA VAL A 93 -1.27 31.75 -9.35
C VAL A 93 -2.04 33.06 -9.13
N LYS A 94 -2.30 33.44 -7.86
CA LYS A 94 -2.97 34.71 -7.53
C LYS A 94 -2.04 35.93 -7.68
N SER A 95 -0.71 35.73 -7.60
CA SER A 95 0.27 36.82 -7.75
C SER A 95 0.55 37.19 -9.22
N ARG A 96 0.38 36.24 -10.15
CA ARG A 96 0.65 36.45 -11.59
C ARG A 96 -0.56 37.01 -12.37
N SER A 97 -1.72 37.15 -11.75
CA SER A 97 -2.92 37.74 -12.34
C SER A 97 -3.15 39.21 -11.98
N ARG A 98 -2.14 39.91 -11.43
CA ARG A 98 -2.14 41.39 -11.38
C ARG A 98 -1.49 41.93 -12.65
N PRO A 99 -2.23 42.59 -13.56
CA PRO A 99 -1.62 43.31 -14.67
C PRO A 99 -0.79 44.46 -14.10
N THR A 100 0.50 44.50 -14.43
CA THR A 100 1.34 45.67 -14.24
C THR A 100 0.80 46.79 -15.13
N SER A 101 0.25 47.85 -14.54
CA SER A 101 -0.07 49.09 -15.23
C SER A 101 1.23 49.80 -15.63
N ALA A 102 1.74 49.49 -16.82
CA ALA A 102 2.83 50.23 -17.44
C ALA A 102 2.25 51.34 -18.31
N SER A 103 2.73 52.56 -18.05
CA SER A 103 2.45 53.81 -18.73
C SER A 103 2.62 53.72 -20.25
N ALA A 104 1.61 54.17 -21.01
CA ALA A 104 1.77 54.54 -22.41
C ALA A 104 1.47 56.04 -22.55
N SER A 105 2.54 56.83 -22.58
CA SER A 105 2.55 58.21 -23.04
C SER A 105 2.73 58.23 -24.56
N ALA A 106 1.96 59.10 -25.21
CA ALA A 106 2.11 59.61 -26.57
C ALA A 106 1.84 58.66 -27.77
N ARG A 107 0.73 58.90 -28.49
CA ARG A 107 0.76 59.75 -29.70
C ARG A 107 -0.65 60.05 -30.24
N ASN A 108 -0.69 61.23 -30.83
CA ASN A 108 -1.82 62.01 -31.28
C ASN A 108 -2.21 61.66 -32.73
N SER A 109 -3.50 61.47 -33.00
CA SER A 109 -4.11 61.76 -34.32
C SER A 109 -5.64 61.77 -34.23
N ARG A 110 -6.21 62.99 -34.38
CA ARG A 110 -7.44 63.41 -35.11
C ARG A 110 -8.52 62.31 -35.32
N SER A 111 -9.82 62.49 -35.07
CA SER A 111 -10.71 63.63 -35.32
C SER A 111 -12.08 63.35 -34.68
N ALA A 112 -12.83 64.42 -34.36
CA ALA A 112 -14.30 64.63 -34.52
C ALA A 112 -15.23 63.39 -34.45
N SER A 113 -16.35 63.34 -33.73
CA SER A 113 -17.26 64.36 -33.20
C SER A 113 -18.53 63.65 -32.68
N VAL A 114 -19.35 64.41 -31.94
CA VAL A 114 -20.80 64.24 -31.75
C VAL A 114 -21.29 63.44 -30.54
N SER A 115 -21.76 64.26 -29.59
CA SER A 115 -22.71 64.07 -28.50
C SER A 115 -23.92 63.19 -28.83
N TYR A 116 -24.53 62.57 -27.82
CA TYR A 116 -25.93 62.87 -27.48
C TYR A 116 -26.28 62.45 -26.06
N GLU A 117 -27.00 63.36 -25.40
CA GLU A 117 -27.63 63.34 -24.09
C GLU A 117 -28.58 62.16 -23.82
N ASN A 118 -28.70 61.76 -22.56
CA ASN A 118 -29.86 62.08 -21.69
C ASN A 118 -29.67 61.41 -20.30
N ALA A 119 -29.65 62.16 -19.19
CA ALA A 119 -30.81 62.54 -18.37
C ALA A 119 -31.55 61.30 -17.79
N LYS A 120 -31.81 61.12 -16.49
CA LYS A 120 -32.16 62.05 -15.42
C LYS A 120 -32.27 61.27 -14.08
N GLN A 121 -31.88 61.93 -12.98
CA GLN A 121 -32.58 62.09 -11.67
C GLN A 121 -32.96 60.91 -10.73
N GLY A 122 -32.69 61.16 -9.43
CA GLY A 122 -33.59 60.86 -8.30
C GLY A 122 -33.15 59.67 -7.42
N ALA A 123 -32.40 59.84 -6.33
CA ALA A 123 -32.79 60.34 -4.99
C ALA A 123 -33.57 59.34 -4.10
N ASN A 124 -32.91 58.99 -2.98
CA ASN A 124 -33.40 58.64 -1.63
C ASN A 124 -34.27 57.40 -1.33
N GLY A 125 -33.72 56.56 -0.44
CA GLY A 125 -34.26 56.36 0.91
C GLY A 125 -35.23 55.21 1.15
N GLY A 126 -34.94 54.36 2.14
CA GLY A 126 -35.95 53.44 2.71
C GLY A 126 -35.39 52.24 3.45
N SER A 127 -35.28 52.36 4.78
CA SER A 127 -35.13 51.25 5.74
C SER A 127 -36.49 50.64 6.09
N GLY A 128 -36.58 49.31 6.25
CA GLY A 128 -37.76 48.68 6.88
C GLY A 128 -37.85 47.15 6.76
N LEU A 129 -37.71 46.49 7.91
CA LEU A 129 -38.13 45.14 8.36
C LEU A 129 -38.89 44.19 7.40
N SER A 130 -38.61 42.87 7.47
CA SER A 130 -39.50 41.86 8.14
C SER A 130 -39.07 40.40 7.92
N LYS A 131 -39.03 39.65 9.04
CA LYS A 131 -39.44 38.25 9.33
C LYS A 131 -39.22 37.08 8.34
N ALA A 132 -38.51 36.08 8.89
CA ALA A 132 -38.97 34.71 9.25
C ALA A 132 -39.06 33.57 8.20
N ASN A 133 -38.92 32.37 8.79
CA ASN A 133 -39.10 30.99 8.30
C ASN A 133 -37.86 30.42 7.58
N GLY A 134 -37.20 29.36 8.05
CA GLY A 134 -37.73 28.10 8.59
C GLY A 134 -37.62 27.02 7.51
N ILE A 135 -37.48 25.74 7.90
CA ILE A 135 -37.46 24.50 7.08
C ILE A 135 -36.04 23.99 6.76
N ASN A 136 -35.72 22.69 6.81
CA ASN A 136 -36.17 21.51 7.56
C ASN A 136 -35.16 20.40 7.17
N LEU A 137 -34.84 19.53 8.12
CA LEU A 137 -34.16 18.26 7.86
C LEU A 137 -35.17 17.29 7.23
N ASN A 138 -34.74 16.57 6.19
CA ASN A 138 -35.04 15.15 5.93
C ASN A 138 -34.62 14.81 4.50
N LEU A 139 -33.81 13.76 4.32
CA LEU A 139 -34.11 12.83 3.25
C LEU A 139 -33.72 11.40 3.64
N ALA A 140 -34.74 10.57 3.52
CA ALA A 140 -34.81 9.17 3.86
C ALA A 140 -34.12 8.27 2.84
N ALA A 141 -33.92 7.04 3.30
CA ALA A 141 -33.64 5.84 2.54
C ALA A 141 -34.63 5.59 1.38
N THR A 142 -34.13 4.94 0.33
CA THR A 142 -34.82 3.85 -0.39
C THR A 142 -33.79 3.02 -1.15
N GLY A 143 -33.86 1.70 -1.01
CA GLY A 143 -33.23 0.75 -1.92
C GLY A 143 -34.21 0.29 -3.00
N ALA A 144 -33.71 -0.34 -4.06
CA ALA A 144 -34.36 -1.45 -4.78
C ALA A 144 -33.54 -1.91 -6.00
N HIS A 145 -33.18 -3.21 -5.96
CA HIS A 145 -33.37 -4.25 -6.97
C HIS A 145 -32.82 -4.22 -8.41
N ALA A 146 -32.49 -5.45 -8.83
CA ALA A 146 -31.79 -5.94 -10.01
C ALA A 146 -32.67 -6.21 -11.25
N THR A 147 -31.99 -6.44 -12.39
CA THR A 147 -32.08 -7.48 -13.47
C THR A 147 -31.61 -6.85 -14.80
N HIS A 148 -30.82 -7.44 -15.70
CA HIS A 148 -30.89 -8.70 -16.47
C HIS A 148 -29.49 -9.04 -17.08
N GLY A 149 -29.27 -10.31 -17.43
CA GLY A 149 -28.02 -10.87 -17.97
C GLY A 149 -27.77 -10.72 -19.49
N PRO A 150 -27.07 -11.67 -20.16
CA PRO A 150 -25.76 -11.43 -20.77
C PRO A 150 -25.71 -11.61 -22.30
N ALA A 151 -24.64 -11.13 -22.95
CA ALA A 151 -24.31 -11.47 -24.34
C ALA A 151 -22.79 -11.60 -24.57
N THR A 152 -22.39 -12.80 -25.01
CA THR A 152 -21.10 -13.14 -25.64
C THR A 152 -20.95 -12.49 -27.02
N PRO A 153 -19.74 -12.44 -27.59
CA PRO A 153 -19.58 -13.22 -28.82
C PRO A 153 -18.25 -13.98 -28.94
N ASN A 154 -18.40 -15.16 -29.53
CA ASN A 154 -17.37 -16.02 -30.08
C ASN A 154 -17.08 -15.56 -31.52
N GLY A 155 -15.82 -15.67 -31.98
CA GLY A 155 -15.45 -15.28 -33.35
C GLY A 155 -14.03 -15.70 -33.71
N ASN A 156 -13.86 -16.97 -34.09
CA ASN A 156 -12.65 -17.50 -34.72
C ASN A 156 -12.49 -16.95 -36.14
N GLY A 157 -11.24 -16.59 -36.51
CA GLY A 157 -10.84 -16.34 -37.88
C GLY A 157 -9.34 -16.62 -38.06
N HIS A 158 -9.02 -17.75 -38.67
CA HIS A 158 -7.67 -18.24 -38.97
C HIS A 158 -7.42 -18.04 -40.47
N LEU A 159 -6.33 -17.38 -40.88
CA LEU A 159 -5.76 -17.48 -42.23
C LEU A 159 -4.24 -17.32 -42.21
N ASN A 160 -3.58 -18.20 -42.96
CA ASN A 160 -2.13 -18.41 -43.13
C ASN A 160 -1.45 -17.31 -43.98
N GLY A 161 -0.11 -17.15 -43.81
CA GLY A 161 0.76 -16.12 -44.43
C GLY A 161 1.04 -16.27 -45.94
N PRO A 162 2.17 -15.77 -46.52
CA PRO A 162 3.34 -15.11 -45.93
C PRO A 162 3.85 -13.82 -46.66
N SER A 163 4.97 -13.28 -46.18
CA SER A 163 5.98 -12.43 -46.86
C SER A 163 5.72 -10.93 -47.19
N ASN A 164 6.55 -10.09 -46.54
CA ASN A 164 6.89 -8.67 -46.77
C ASN A 164 7.54 -8.43 -48.16
N PRO A 165 8.00 -7.22 -48.58
CA PRO A 165 7.60 -5.81 -48.36
C PRO A 165 7.34 -5.05 -49.69
N LYS A 166 6.65 -3.89 -49.67
CA LYS A 166 7.02 -2.69 -50.48
C LYS A 166 6.07 -1.51 -50.29
N LYS A 167 6.68 -0.32 -50.23
CA LYS A 167 6.07 1.02 -50.25
C LYS A 167 4.93 1.12 -51.28
N LEU A 168 3.79 1.67 -50.86
CA LEU A 168 2.91 2.41 -51.76
C LEU A 168 2.52 3.74 -51.10
N ASN A 169 3.05 4.83 -51.66
CA ASN A 169 2.55 6.18 -51.44
C ASN A 169 1.19 6.29 -52.13
N GLY A 170 0.14 6.55 -51.36
CA GLY A 170 -1.17 6.93 -51.87
C GLY A 170 -1.58 8.27 -51.27
N TYR A 171 -1.46 9.34 -52.06
CA TYR A 171 -2.14 10.60 -51.79
C TYR A 171 -3.64 10.40 -52.04
N ALA A 172 -4.45 10.40 -50.98
CA ALA A 172 -5.90 10.49 -51.09
C ALA A 172 -6.33 11.89 -50.65
N ASN A 173 -6.72 12.70 -51.64
CA ASN A 173 -7.32 14.01 -51.45
C ASN A 173 -8.81 13.81 -51.12
N GLY A 174 -9.17 13.93 -49.85
CA GLY A 174 -10.54 13.84 -49.36
C GLY A 174 -11.01 15.17 -48.82
N ASN A 175 -11.62 15.99 -49.67
CA ASN A 175 -12.40 17.16 -49.25
C ASN A 175 -13.69 16.65 -48.59
N GLY A 176 -13.70 16.59 -47.25
CA GLY A 176 -14.87 16.29 -46.45
C GLY A 176 -15.07 17.36 -45.39
N HIS A 177 -15.89 18.38 -45.70
CA HIS A 177 -16.46 19.25 -44.69
C HIS A 177 -17.56 18.47 -43.95
N ALA A 178 -17.23 17.93 -42.79
CA ALA A 178 -18.21 17.42 -41.84
C ALA A 178 -18.13 18.26 -40.56
N ASN A 179 -19.12 19.14 -40.41
CA ASN A 179 -19.36 19.91 -39.19
C ASN A 179 -19.98 18.98 -38.14
N GLY A 180 -19.14 18.45 -37.25
CA GLY A 180 -19.55 17.54 -36.18
C GLY A 180 -19.00 18.03 -34.85
N ASN A 181 -19.81 18.80 -34.12
CA ASN A 181 -19.62 19.09 -32.70
C ASN A 181 -19.60 17.78 -31.92
N GLY A 182 -18.41 17.24 -31.68
CA GLY A 182 -18.21 15.98 -30.99
C GLY A 182 -16.77 15.83 -30.54
N HIS A 183 -16.14 16.92 -30.09
CA HIS A 183 -14.92 16.80 -29.32
C HIS A 183 -15.28 16.14 -27.99
N TYR A 184 -15.11 14.82 -27.91
CA TYR A 184 -14.55 14.23 -26.70
C TYR A 184 -13.25 14.98 -26.45
N ALA A 185 -13.34 16.08 -25.70
CA ALA A 185 -12.21 16.78 -25.17
C ALA A 185 -11.59 15.84 -24.14
N ALA A 186 -10.79 14.88 -24.62
CA ALA A 186 -9.70 14.32 -23.88
C ALA A 186 -8.83 15.53 -23.52
N ARG A 187 -9.18 16.17 -22.39
CA ARG A 187 -8.47 17.31 -21.83
C ARG A 187 -7.02 16.88 -21.80
N LYS A 188 -6.17 17.46 -22.66
CA LYS A 188 -4.73 17.24 -22.61
C LYS A 188 -4.29 17.69 -21.22
N ILE A 189 -4.21 16.74 -20.29
CA ILE A 189 -3.65 16.98 -18.97
C ILE A 189 -2.20 17.37 -19.26
N SER A 190 -1.87 18.65 -19.03
CA SER A 190 -0.52 19.16 -19.22
C SER A 190 0.47 18.23 -18.51
N ALA A 191 1.63 17.96 -19.10
CA ALA A 191 2.64 17.06 -18.53
C ALA A 191 2.91 17.36 -17.04
N LYS A 192 2.96 18.66 -16.68
CA LYS A 192 3.08 19.14 -15.29
C LYS A 192 2.00 18.61 -14.34
N ASN A 193 0.75 18.51 -14.80
CA ASN A 193 -0.35 17.97 -13.99
C ASN A 193 -0.23 16.45 -13.80
N ARG A 194 0.27 15.71 -14.81
CA ARG A 194 0.52 14.26 -14.71
C ARG A 194 1.63 13.95 -13.71
N VAL A 195 2.71 14.72 -13.72
CA VAL A 195 3.82 14.60 -12.76
C VAL A 195 3.32 14.88 -11.34
N ARG A 196 2.56 15.97 -11.16
CA ARG A 196 1.93 16.31 -9.89
C ARG A 196 1.04 15.18 -9.36
N GLU A 197 0.13 14.66 -10.19
CA GLU A 197 -0.77 13.58 -9.79
C GLU A 197 -0.01 12.31 -9.37
N ARG A 198 1.02 11.95 -10.14
CA ARG A 198 1.89 10.80 -9.81
C ARG A 198 2.60 10.98 -8.45
N ASN A 199 3.16 12.14 -8.19
CA ASN A 199 3.88 12.42 -6.93
C ASN A 199 2.93 12.36 -5.73
N VAL A 200 1.70 12.87 -5.88
CA VAL A 200 0.67 12.76 -4.85
C VAL A 200 0.33 11.31 -4.56
N ILE A 201 0.11 10.49 -5.60
CA ILE A 201 -0.23 9.08 -5.45
C ILE A 201 0.91 8.33 -4.76
N ARG A 202 2.15 8.48 -5.22
CA ARG A 202 3.31 7.80 -4.61
C ARG A 202 3.54 8.22 -3.17
N PHE A 203 3.42 9.52 -2.86
CA PHE A 203 3.50 10.02 -1.49
C PHE A 203 2.41 9.41 -0.61
N ALA A 204 1.19 9.30 -1.13
CA ALA A 204 0.06 8.70 -0.42
C ALA A 204 0.25 7.19 -0.18
N GLU A 205 0.83 6.47 -1.14
CA GLU A 205 1.19 5.06 -1.00
C GLU A 205 2.27 4.84 0.07
N GLN A 206 3.30 5.68 0.11
CA GLN A 206 4.31 5.63 1.17
C GLN A 206 3.71 5.97 2.53
N GLY A 207 2.81 6.97 2.60
CA GLY A 207 2.11 7.34 3.83
C GLY A 207 1.26 6.21 4.40
N TRP A 208 0.53 5.48 3.53
CA TRP A 208 -0.19 4.27 3.92
C TRP A 208 0.75 3.20 4.50
N ALA A 209 1.90 2.95 3.83
CA ALA A 209 2.87 1.97 4.29
C ALA A 209 3.41 2.31 5.70
N ILE A 210 3.72 3.58 5.99
CA ILE A 210 4.18 4.02 7.32
C ILE A 210 3.11 3.77 8.39
N VAL A 211 1.86 4.18 8.13
CA VAL A 211 0.77 4.01 9.10
C VAL A 211 0.56 2.54 9.42
N TYR A 212 0.49 1.70 8.40
CA TYR A 212 0.35 0.26 8.57
C TYR A 212 1.53 -0.32 9.36
N ALA A 213 2.76 -0.10 8.87
CA ALA A 213 3.97 -0.68 9.46
C ALA A 213 4.15 -0.25 10.92
N THR A 214 3.89 1.01 11.26
CA THR A 214 4.02 1.51 12.63
C THR A 214 3.03 0.85 13.58
N ILE A 215 1.75 0.74 13.18
CA ILE A 215 0.72 0.13 14.04
C ILE A 215 1.05 -1.34 14.32
N TRP A 216 1.34 -2.11 13.27
CA TRP A 216 1.57 -3.54 13.40
C TRP A 216 2.93 -3.90 13.99
N TRP A 217 3.96 -3.08 13.75
CA TRP A 217 5.24 -3.23 14.43
C TRP A 217 5.13 -2.95 15.92
N CYS A 218 4.46 -1.86 16.32
CA CYS A 218 4.22 -1.56 17.74
C CYS A 218 3.41 -2.67 18.42
N TYR A 219 2.37 -3.19 17.75
CA TYR A 219 1.59 -4.29 18.30
C TYR A 219 2.40 -5.59 18.39
N GLY A 220 3.20 -5.93 17.38
CA GLY A 220 4.11 -7.07 17.40
C GLY A 220 5.16 -6.97 18.51
N LEU A 221 5.73 -5.78 18.71
CA LEU A 221 6.68 -5.52 19.78
C LEU A 221 6.00 -5.68 21.15
N TYR A 222 4.79 -5.15 21.33
CA TYR A 222 4.01 -5.37 22.55
C TYR A 222 3.78 -6.86 22.82
N ILE A 223 3.41 -7.65 21.80
CA ILE A 223 3.25 -9.10 21.95
C ILE A 223 4.56 -9.76 22.34
N HIS A 224 5.65 -9.46 21.64
CA HIS A 224 6.97 -10.05 21.91
C HIS A 224 7.50 -9.73 23.31
N LEU A 225 7.24 -8.52 23.82
CA LEU A 225 7.60 -8.12 25.18
C LEU A 225 6.68 -8.72 26.26
N SER A 226 5.49 -9.19 25.88
CA SER A 226 4.50 -9.76 26.81
C SER A 226 4.60 -11.28 26.96
N VAL A 227 5.25 -11.96 26.02
CA VAL A 227 5.58 -13.39 26.13
C VAL A 227 6.88 -13.56 26.93
N PRO A 228 7.12 -14.71 27.59
CA PRO A 228 8.29 -14.93 28.44
C PRO A 228 9.57 -15.15 27.62
N THR A 229 9.90 -14.19 26.75
CA THR A 229 11.11 -14.16 25.94
C THR A 229 12.10 -13.13 26.47
N SER A 230 13.38 -13.39 26.27
CA SER A 230 14.43 -12.42 26.58
C SER A 230 14.96 -11.81 25.27
N PRO A 231 15.15 -10.49 25.19
CA PRO A 231 15.76 -9.85 24.02
C PRO A 231 17.21 -10.27 23.80
N TRP A 232 17.89 -10.78 24.84
CA TRP A 232 19.30 -11.15 24.83
C TRP A 232 19.55 -12.66 24.88
N ASN A 233 18.52 -13.47 25.14
CA ASN A 233 18.65 -14.92 25.19
C ASN A 233 17.57 -15.59 24.33
N LEU A 234 17.99 -16.09 23.17
CA LEU A 234 17.13 -16.77 22.21
C LEU A 234 16.67 -18.16 22.69
N ASP A 235 17.22 -18.70 23.78
CA ASP A 235 16.76 -19.96 24.35
C ASP A 235 15.31 -19.87 24.84
N HIS A 236 14.90 -18.69 25.29
CA HIS A 236 13.55 -18.44 25.79
C HIS A 236 12.48 -18.52 24.69
N LEU A 237 12.90 -18.49 23.42
CA LEU A 237 12.00 -18.78 22.30
C LEU A 237 11.53 -20.23 22.30
N TRP A 238 12.28 -21.14 22.92
CA TRP A 238 12.01 -22.58 22.88
C TRP A 238 11.41 -23.14 24.16
N ILE A 239 11.43 -22.37 25.25
CA ILE A 239 10.89 -22.79 26.55
C ILE A 239 9.37 -22.95 26.45
N GLY A 240 8.84 -24.07 26.95
CA GLY A 240 7.40 -24.33 27.00
C GLY A 240 6.76 -24.65 25.64
N ILE A 241 7.53 -25.23 24.71
CA ILE A 241 6.99 -25.78 23.47
C ILE A 241 6.19 -27.06 23.77
N PRO A 242 5.02 -27.29 23.12
CA PRO A 242 4.38 -26.43 22.12
C PRO A 242 3.71 -25.19 22.72
N HIS A 243 3.78 -24.04 22.03
CA HIS A 243 3.11 -22.80 22.46
C HIS A 243 1.60 -22.85 22.14
N ASN A 244 0.86 -23.71 22.83
CA ASN A 244 -0.59 -23.88 22.73
C ASN A 244 -1.20 -24.07 24.13
N PRO A 245 -2.40 -23.53 24.44
CA PRO A 245 -3.26 -22.67 23.61
C PRO A 245 -2.75 -21.23 23.46
N LEU A 246 -3.20 -20.54 22.41
CA LEU A 246 -2.78 -19.17 22.11
C LEU A 246 -3.69 -18.12 22.76
N ALA A 247 -3.09 -17.12 23.42
CA ALA A 247 -3.83 -15.95 23.87
C ALA A 247 -4.40 -15.16 22.69
N ALA A 248 -5.58 -14.57 22.87
CA ALA A 248 -6.30 -13.81 21.84
C ALA A 248 -5.44 -12.74 21.14
N PRO A 249 -4.64 -11.92 21.86
CA PRO A 249 -3.79 -10.92 21.22
C PRO A 249 -2.77 -11.52 20.26
N LEU A 250 -2.07 -12.57 20.70
CA LEU A 250 -1.08 -13.28 19.88
C LEU A 250 -1.74 -13.94 18.67
N LYS A 251 -2.84 -14.68 18.85
CA LYS A 251 -3.55 -15.33 17.74
C LYS A 251 -4.07 -14.30 16.73
N THR A 252 -4.66 -13.20 17.20
CA THR A 252 -5.14 -12.10 16.33
C THR A 252 -3.98 -11.51 15.53
N TYR A 253 -2.88 -11.15 16.19
CA TYR A 253 -1.69 -10.61 15.53
C TYR A 253 -1.21 -11.53 14.41
N TYR A 254 -1.11 -12.82 14.72
CA TYR A 254 -0.57 -13.82 13.80
C TYR A 254 -1.45 -14.03 12.56
N LEU A 255 -2.77 -14.19 12.76
CA LEU A 255 -3.71 -14.36 11.66
C LEU A 255 -3.86 -13.09 10.81
N THR A 256 -3.84 -11.92 11.45
CA THR A 256 -3.90 -10.65 10.73
C THR A 256 -2.62 -10.40 9.92
N GLN A 257 -1.44 -10.75 10.43
CA GLN A 257 -0.20 -10.67 9.66
C GLN A 257 -0.23 -11.61 8.45
N CYS A 258 -0.71 -12.84 8.62
CA CYS A 258 -0.92 -13.76 7.49
C CYS A 258 -1.87 -13.17 6.44
N ALA A 259 -2.98 -12.58 6.88
CA ALA A 259 -3.94 -11.91 6.00
C ALA A 259 -3.32 -10.74 5.23
N PHE A 260 -2.52 -9.92 5.89
CA PHE A 260 -1.82 -8.83 5.23
C PHE A 260 -0.86 -9.33 4.14
N TRP A 261 -0.01 -10.32 4.44
CA TRP A 261 0.95 -10.83 3.46
C TRP A 261 0.26 -11.50 2.27
N CYS A 262 -0.85 -12.23 2.50
CA CYS A 262 -1.71 -12.75 1.43
C CYS A 262 -2.31 -11.63 0.59
N HIS A 263 -2.86 -10.58 1.22
CA HIS A 263 -3.38 -9.41 0.52
C HIS A 263 -2.28 -8.73 -0.33
N GLN A 264 -1.09 -8.51 0.22
CA GLN A 264 0.02 -7.91 -0.50
C GLN A 264 0.50 -8.76 -1.68
N LEU A 265 0.42 -10.09 -1.60
CA LEU A 265 0.70 -10.98 -2.73
C LEU A 265 -0.27 -10.74 -3.89
N PHE A 266 -1.57 -10.57 -3.62
CA PHE A 266 -2.55 -10.23 -4.66
C PHE A 266 -2.28 -8.86 -5.26
N ILE A 267 -2.04 -7.85 -4.41
CA ILE A 267 -1.74 -6.48 -4.87
C ILE A 267 -0.49 -6.45 -5.74
N LEU A 268 0.60 -7.14 -5.34
CA LEU A 268 1.84 -7.18 -6.12
C LEU A 268 1.64 -7.76 -7.53
N ASN A 269 0.76 -8.74 -7.68
CA ASN A 269 0.47 -9.37 -8.97
C ASN A 269 -0.56 -8.58 -9.80
N ALA A 270 -1.38 -7.73 -9.15
CA ALA A 270 -2.32 -6.83 -9.81
C ALA A 270 -1.66 -5.51 -10.26
N GLU A 271 -0.65 -5.04 -9.54
CA GLU A 271 0.08 -3.81 -9.85
C GLU A 271 1.10 -4.03 -10.99
N ALA A 272 1.49 -2.93 -11.65
CA ALA A 272 2.46 -2.97 -12.73
C ALA A 272 3.80 -3.55 -12.24
N ARG A 273 4.37 -4.44 -13.06
CA ARG A 273 5.57 -5.20 -12.71
C ARG A 273 6.83 -4.33 -12.72
N ARG A 274 7.45 -4.19 -11.55
CA ARG A 274 8.76 -3.54 -11.35
C ARG A 274 9.94 -4.48 -11.62
N LYS A 275 11.16 -3.93 -11.67
CA LYS A 275 12.42 -4.66 -11.92
C LYS A 275 12.71 -5.76 -10.89
N ASP A 276 12.24 -5.62 -9.66
CA ASP A 276 12.45 -6.56 -8.55
C ASP A 276 11.27 -7.52 -8.31
N HIS A 277 10.27 -7.54 -9.20
CA HIS A 277 9.00 -8.24 -8.96
C HIS A 277 9.14 -9.75 -8.67
N ILE A 278 10.08 -10.47 -9.31
CA ILE A 278 10.28 -11.90 -9.01
C ILE A 278 10.83 -12.10 -7.59
N GLN A 279 11.82 -11.28 -7.20
CA GLN A 279 12.40 -11.34 -5.85
C GLN A 279 11.33 -11.00 -4.81
N MET A 280 10.51 -10.00 -5.12
CA MET A 280 9.44 -9.57 -4.23
C MET A 280 8.35 -10.63 -4.10
N ASN A 281 7.91 -11.23 -5.22
CA ASN A 281 6.94 -12.33 -5.23
C ASN A 281 7.45 -13.55 -4.46
N ALA A 282 8.71 -13.95 -4.70
CA ALA A 282 9.35 -15.05 -3.97
C ALA A 282 9.35 -14.80 -2.45
N HIS A 283 9.66 -13.57 -2.03
CA HIS A 283 9.58 -13.19 -0.63
C HIS A 283 8.17 -13.32 -0.07
N HIS A 284 7.13 -12.83 -0.76
CA HIS A 284 5.76 -12.98 -0.27
C HIS A 284 5.37 -14.45 -0.07
N VAL A 285 5.72 -15.32 -1.03
CA VAL A 285 5.47 -16.77 -0.92
C VAL A 285 6.23 -17.37 0.26
N ILE A 286 7.51 -17.03 0.44
CA ILE A 286 8.34 -17.52 1.55
C ILE A 286 7.80 -17.01 2.90
N THR A 287 7.45 -15.74 3.00
CA THR A 287 6.93 -15.13 4.23
C THR A 287 5.58 -15.75 4.62
N ILE A 288 4.65 -15.92 3.67
CA ILE A 288 3.37 -16.60 3.93
C ILE A 288 3.63 -18.03 4.40
N PHE A 289 4.53 -18.76 3.73
CA PHE A 289 4.90 -20.11 4.15
C PHE A 289 5.48 -20.13 5.58
N LEU A 290 6.41 -19.24 5.91
CA LEU A 290 7.03 -19.17 7.23
C LEU A 290 6.01 -18.87 8.34
N VAL A 291 5.08 -17.96 8.09
CA VAL A 291 3.98 -17.63 9.00
C VAL A 291 3.10 -18.87 9.20
N LEU A 292 2.60 -19.50 8.13
CA LEU A 292 1.76 -20.70 8.24
C LEU A 292 2.49 -21.89 8.89
N ALA A 293 3.76 -22.11 8.55
CA ALA A 293 4.57 -23.17 9.12
C ALA A 293 4.79 -22.98 10.63
N SER A 294 5.22 -21.80 11.06
CA SER A 294 5.41 -21.55 12.50
C SER A 294 4.09 -21.46 13.28
N TYR A 295 2.97 -21.10 12.65
CA TYR A 295 1.64 -21.23 13.25
C TYR A 295 1.27 -22.70 13.48
N SER A 296 1.29 -23.52 12.42
CA SER A 296 0.90 -24.94 12.46
C SER A 296 1.82 -25.81 13.33
N GLN A 297 3.07 -25.40 13.53
CA GLN A 297 4.04 -26.08 14.40
C GLN A 297 4.11 -25.50 15.83
N ASN A 298 3.24 -24.55 16.18
CA ASN A 298 3.23 -23.85 17.47
C ASN A 298 4.57 -23.19 17.84
N LEU A 299 5.27 -22.66 16.83
CA LEU A 299 6.53 -21.89 16.97
C LEU A 299 6.23 -20.38 16.93
N THR A 300 5.12 -19.96 17.54
CA THR A 300 4.57 -18.60 17.39
C THR A 300 5.47 -17.52 17.99
N ARG A 301 6.24 -17.83 19.05
CA ARG A 301 7.23 -16.90 19.62
C ARG A 301 8.36 -16.56 18.63
N VAL A 302 8.88 -17.57 17.93
CA VAL A 302 9.90 -17.39 16.89
C VAL A 302 9.32 -16.61 15.71
N GLY A 303 8.13 -16.99 15.24
CA GLY A 303 7.45 -16.30 14.16
C GLY A 303 7.18 -14.82 14.49
N CYS A 304 6.73 -14.52 15.71
CA CYS A 304 6.51 -13.16 16.18
C CYS A 304 7.82 -12.34 16.21
N LEU A 305 8.91 -12.90 16.73
CA LEU A 305 10.21 -12.23 16.70
C LEU A 305 10.68 -11.95 15.27
N VAL A 306 10.54 -12.93 14.37
CA VAL A 306 10.89 -12.74 12.95
C VAL A 306 10.08 -11.59 12.35
N LEU A 307 8.76 -11.53 12.55
CA LEU A 307 7.91 -10.43 12.06
C LEU A 307 8.35 -9.06 12.63
N VAL A 308 8.62 -8.96 13.94
CA VAL A 308 9.07 -7.71 14.57
C VAL A 308 10.42 -7.24 14.03
N LEU A 309 11.37 -8.15 13.85
CA LEU A 309 12.65 -7.84 13.21
C LEU A 309 12.46 -7.41 11.76
N MET A 310 11.42 -7.94 11.09
CA MET A 310 11.14 -7.65 9.70
C MET A 310 10.52 -6.29 9.45
N ASP A 311 9.47 -5.98 10.17
CA ASP A 311 8.64 -4.83 9.87
C ASP A 311 9.31 -3.49 10.26
N PHE A 312 10.37 -3.51 11.07
CA PHE A 312 11.01 -2.27 11.56
C PHE A 312 11.56 -1.40 10.42
N CYS A 313 12.23 -2.00 9.43
CA CYS A 313 12.81 -1.25 8.31
C CYS A 313 11.74 -0.73 7.34
N ASP A 314 10.55 -1.32 7.37
CA ASP A 314 9.43 -0.94 6.51
C ASP A 314 8.73 0.34 6.98
N ILE A 315 9.11 0.85 8.16
CA ILE A 315 8.73 2.20 8.63
C ILE A 315 9.71 3.24 8.06
N ILE A 316 11.00 2.93 8.09
CA ILE A 316 12.07 3.91 7.86
C ILE A 316 12.25 4.18 6.36
N LEU A 317 12.17 3.14 5.51
CA LEU A 317 12.37 3.30 4.07
C LEU A 317 11.28 4.17 3.41
N PRO A 318 9.98 3.95 3.64
CA PRO A 318 8.93 4.84 3.12
C PRO A 318 9.04 6.26 3.69
N LEU A 319 9.47 6.41 4.95
CA LEU A 319 9.73 7.73 5.55
C LEU A 319 10.82 8.49 4.78
N ALA A 320 11.94 7.84 4.46
CA ALA A 320 13.00 8.45 3.66
C ALA A 320 12.47 8.90 2.28
N LYS A 321 11.64 8.08 1.61
CA LYS A 321 11.00 8.42 0.34
C LYS A 321 10.07 9.63 0.46
N MET A 322 9.25 9.69 1.51
CA MET A 322 8.39 10.84 1.76
C MET A 322 9.21 12.12 1.99
N LEU A 323 10.29 12.06 2.77
CA LEU A 323 11.18 13.21 2.99
C LEU A 323 11.85 13.70 1.70
N ARG A 324 12.16 12.78 0.77
CA ARG A 324 12.65 13.12 -0.58
C ARG A 324 11.60 13.92 -1.37
N TYR A 325 10.34 13.50 -1.37
CA TYR A 325 9.25 14.26 -2.03
C TYR A 325 9.01 15.64 -1.42
N LEU A 326 9.39 15.85 -0.15
CA LEU A 326 9.34 17.15 0.53
C LEU A 326 10.59 18.02 0.30
N GLU A 327 11.52 17.54 -0.53
CA GLU A 327 12.81 18.20 -0.81
C GLU A 327 13.62 18.48 0.48
N ARG A 328 13.44 17.65 1.52
CA ARG A 328 14.16 17.73 2.79
C ARG A 328 15.40 16.84 2.74
N THR A 329 16.42 17.29 2.01
CA THR A 329 17.65 16.51 1.72
C THR A 329 18.35 15.98 2.97
N PHE A 330 18.66 16.84 3.95
CA PHE A 330 19.32 16.43 5.20
C PHE A 330 18.52 15.35 5.96
N ALA A 331 17.21 15.54 6.10
CA ALA A 331 16.35 14.59 6.80
C ALA A 331 16.21 13.27 6.01
N CYS A 332 16.13 13.35 4.68
CA CYS A 332 16.12 12.18 3.80
C CYS A 332 17.40 11.36 3.93
N ASP A 333 18.57 12.01 3.92
CA ASP A 333 19.86 11.34 4.02
C ASP A 333 20.06 10.75 5.43
N ALA A 334 19.64 11.45 6.49
CA ALA A 334 19.62 10.92 7.85
C ALA A 334 18.69 9.69 7.99
N ALA A 335 17.50 9.73 7.39
CA ALA A 335 16.58 8.59 7.36
C ALA A 335 17.15 7.42 6.57
N PHE A 336 17.85 7.67 5.46
CA PHE A 336 18.54 6.63 4.69
C PHE A 336 19.67 5.97 5.48
N VAL A 337 20.49 6.75 6.19
CA VAL A 337 21.54 6.21 7.08
C VAL A 337 20.91 5.38 8.20
N THR A 338 19.84 5.88 8.81
CA THR A 338 19.10 5.14 9.85
C THR A 338 18.58 3.82 9.30
N PHE A 339 17.99 3.82 8.10
CA PHE A 339 17.53 2.62 7.40
C PHE A 339 18.67 1.62 7.13
N LEU A 340 19.83 2.10 6.65
CA LEU A 340 20.99 1.26 6.38
C LEU A 340 21.49 0.55 7.65
N VAL A 341 21.64 1.31 8.74
CA VAL A 341 22.09 0.79 10.03
C VAL A 341 21.06 -0.20 10.59
N SER A 342 19.78 0.17 10.61
CA SER A 342 18.73 -0.71 11.11
C SER A 342 18.63 -2.00 10.29
N TRP A 343 18.73 -1.92 8.96
CA TRP A 343 18.70 -3.09 8.08
C TRP A 343 19.83 -4.06 8.42
N PHE A 344 21.06 -3.54 8.57
CA PHE A 344 22.19 -4.39 8.92
C PHE A 344 21.95 -5.14 10.25
N PHE A 345 21.55 -4.42 11.30
CA PHE A 345 21.32 -5.04 12.60
C PHE A 345 20.14 -6.02 12.61
N THR A 346 18.98 -5.64 12.08
CA THR A 346 17.81 -6.52 12.13
C THR A 346 17.96 -7.74 11.22
N ARG A 347 18.63 -7.60 10.06
CA ARG A 347 18.71 -8.67 9.03
C ARG A 347 19.95 -9.52 9.09
N HIS A 348 21.10 -8.93 9.42
CA HIS A 348 22.39 -9.61 9.34
C HIS A 348 22.98 -9.90 10.72
N VAL A 349 22.40 -9.38 11.79
CA VAL A 349 22.78 -9.74 13.16
C VAL A 349 21.65 -10.51 13.84
N ALA A 350 20.52 -9.85 14.09
CA ALA A 350 19.42 -10.44 14.86
C ALA A 350 18.75 -11.62 14.13
N PHE A 351 18.43 -11.49 12.85
CA PHE A 351 17.80 -12.59 12.10
C PHE A 351 18.75 -13.78 11.90
N LEU A 352 20.06 -13.56 11.68
CA LEU A 352 21.03 -14.65 11.63
C LEU A 352 21.15 -15.37 12.99
N ALA A 353 21.03 -14.64 14.10
CA ALA A 353 20.98 -15.24 15.43
C ALA A 353 19.72 -16.11 15.61
N VAL A 354 18.56 -15.67 15.10
CA VAL A 354 17.33 -16.50 15.06
C VAL A 354 17.54 -17.76 14.22
N LEU A 355 18.14 -17.64 13.04
CA LEU A 355 18.43 -18.78 12.15
C LEU A 355 19.41 -19.77 12.78
N TRP A 356 20.43 -19.27 13.48
CA TRP A 356 21.33 -20.13 14.26
C TRP A 356 20.59 -20.84 15.40
N SER A 357 19.72 -20.12 16.11
CA SER A 357 18.91 -20.65 17.19
C SER A 357 17.94 -21.73 16.71
N THR A 358 17.28 -21.52 15.57
CA THR A 358 16.36 -22.51 14.97
C THR A 358 17.10 -23.76 14.52
N TRP A 359 18.35 -23.63 14.05
CA TRP A 359 19.15 -24.76 13.58
C TRP A 359 19.80 -25.57 14.70
N HIS A 360 20.32 -24.89 15.72
CA HIS A 360 21.12 -25.53 16.77
C HIS A 360 20.40 -25.70 18.10
N ARG A 361 19.62 -24.71 18.54
CA ARG A 361 19.01 -24.71 19.87
C ARG A 361 17.68 -25.46 19.88
N TYR A 362 16.87 -25.32 18.83
CA TYR A 362 15.58 -26.00 18.75
C TYR A 362 15.66 -27.53 18.88
N PRO A 363 16.56 -28.25 18.18
CA PRO A 363 16.64 -29.71 18.34
C PRO A 363 17.04 -30.17 19.75
N ILE A 364 17.75 -29.33 20.50
CA ILE A 364 18.27 -29.63 21.84
C ILE A 364 17.24 -29.31 22.92
N LEU A 365 16.57 -28.16 22.81
CA LEU A 365 15.66 -27.65 23.83
C LEU A 365 14.21 -28.15 23.67
N ARG A 366 13.93 -28.82 22.55
CA ARG A 366 12.66 -29.51 22.30
C ARG A 366 12.46 -30.66 23.30
N PRO A 367 11.26 -30.82 23.88
CA PRO A 367 10.90 -32.05 24.58
C PRO A 367 10.98 -33.26 23.63
N GLU A 368 11.61 -34.35 24.06
CA GLU A 368 11.81 -35.54 23.24
C GLU A 368 10.46 -36.17 22.81
N THR A 369 9.45 -36.05 23.68
CA THR A 369 8.09 -36.61 23.57
C THR A 369 7.02 -35.58 23.18
N ILE A 370 7.23 -34.75 22.15
CA ILE A 370 6.10 -34.00 21.58
C ILE A 370 5.19 -35.01 20.85
N GLN A 371 4.27 -35.64 21.58
CA GLN A 371 3.01 -36.12 21.02
C GLN A 371 2.02 -34.98 21.19
N TYR A 372 1.59 -34.37 20.09
CA TYR A 372 0.44 -33.47 20.15
C TYR A 372 -0.80 -34.33 20.47
N ASP A 373 -1.83 -33.79 21.14
CA ASP A 373 -3.08 -34.53 21.44
C ASP A 373 -3.78 -35.06 20.16
N ASN A 374 -3.43 -34.47 19.02
CA ASN A 374 -3.81 -34.82 17.66
C ASN A 374 -2.85 -35.83 16.97
N GLY A 375 -1.92 -36.44 17.71
CA GLY A 375 -0.98 -37.46 17.23
C GLY A 375 0.18 -36.95 16.37
N ASP A 376 0.28 -35.63 16.17
CA ASP A 376 1.41 -35.06 15.43
C ASP A 376 2.68 -35.27 16.26
N SER A 377 3.84 -35.31 15.62
CA SER A 377 5.14 -35.45 16.29
C SER A 377 6.15 -34.61 15.56
N PHE A 378 7.31 -34.34 16.17
CA PHE A 378 8.40 -33.71 15.43
C PHE A 378 8.69 -34.50 14.16
N THR A 379 8.46 -33.84 13.04
CA THR A 379 8.71 -34.41 11.72
C THR A 379 9.94 -33.70 11.16
N PRO A 380 11.06 -34.42 10.92
CA PRO A 380 12.26 -33.82 10.33
C PRO A 380 11.97 -32.99 9.08
N VAL A 381 11.02 -33.44 8.26
CA VAL A 381 10.57 -32.72 7.06
C VAL A 381 10.08 -31.30 7.37
N ARG A 382 9.23 -31.12 8.38
CA ARG A 382 8.69 -29.80 8.75
C ARG A 382 9.80 -28.90 9.31
N TYR A 383 10.69 -29.46 10.12
CA TYR A 383 11.85 -28.76 10.66
C TYR A 383 12.80 -28.26 9.56
N TYR A 384 13.19 -29.12 8.62
CA TYR A 384 14.07 -28.73 7.53
C TYR A 384 13.37 -27.77 6.57
N ALA A 385 12.08 -27.96 6.28
CA ALA A 385 11.31 -27.05 5.43
C ALA A 385 11.27 -25.62 6.03
N PHE A 386 11.03 -25.50 7.34
CA PHE A 386 11.04 -24.21 8.04
C PHE A 386 12.42 -23.54 7.98
N ASN A 387 13.50 -24.27 8.26
CA ASN A 387 14.85 -23.71 8.22
C ASN A 387 15.32 -23.36 6.80
N VAL A 388 14.99 -24.17 5.80
CA VAL A 388 15.28 -23.85 4.38
C VAL A 388 14.55 -22.58 3.95
N ALA A 389 13.30 -22.40 4.37
CA ALA A 389 12.56 -21.18 4.09
C ALA A 389 13.17 -19.95 4.78
N LEU A 390 13.62 -20.06 6.04
CA LEU A 390 14.35 -18.99 6.74
C LEU A 390 15.67 -18.66 6.02
N GLY A 391 16.43 -19.67 5.59
CA GLY A 391 17.66 -19.48 4.81
C GLY A 391 17.40 -18.83 3.45
N SER A 392 16.32 -19.21 2.78
CA SER A 392 15.90 -18.60 1.51
C SER A 392 15.54 -17.11 1.70
N LEU A 393 14.87 -16.79 2.81
CA LEU A 393 14.58 -15.40 3.18
C LEU A 393 15.87 -14.61 3.45
N GLN A 394 16.86 -15.22 4.12
CA GLN A 394 18.18 -14.61 4.31
C GLN A 394 18.90 -14.29 3.00
N ILE A 395 18.85 -15.21 2.02
CA ILE A 395 19.47 -15.00 0.71
C ILE A 395 18.85 -13.78 0.01
N LEU A 396 17.51 -13.65 0.03
CA LEU A 396 16.84 -12.47 -0.53
C LEU A 396 17.28 -11.18 0.18
N MET A 397 17.38 -11.21 1.52
CA MET A 397 17.87 -10.05 2.28
C MET A 397 19.31 -9.67 1.94
N CYS A 398 20.20 -10.65 1.68
CA CYS A 398 21.55 -10.37 1.20
C CYS A 398 21.55 -9.73 -0.20
N ILE A 399 20.71 -10.21 -1.12
CA ILE A 399 20.57 -9.61 -2.47
C ILE A 399 20.14 -8.15 -2.35
N TRP A 400 19.12 -7.86 -1.55
CA TRP A 400 18.70 -6.47 -1.33
C TRP A 400 19.75 -5.65 -0.61
N PHE A 401 20.47 -6.20 0.36
CA PHE A 401 21.55 -5.48 1.03
C PHE A 401 22.64 -5.04 0.04
N VAL A 402 23.03 -5.89 -0.91
CA VAL A 402 23.95 -5.50 -1.99
C VAL A 402 23.41 -4.31 -2.78
N THR A 403 22.10 -4.26 -3.07
CA THR A 403 21.51 -3.09 -3.73
C THR A 403 21.49 -1.83 -2.85
N ILE A 404 21.29 -1.97 -1.53
CA ILE A 404 21.34 -0.85 -0.58
C ILE A 404 22.77 -0.28 -0.52
N ILE A 405 23.78 -1.14 -0.43
CA ILE A 405 25.20 -0.73 -0.43
C ILE A 405 25.57 -0.02 -1.73
N LYS A 406 25.07 -0.47 -2.89
CA LYS A 406 25.25 0.24 -4.17
C LYS A 406 24.66 1.65 -4.14
N VAL A 407 23.47 1.83 -3.56
CA VAL A 407 22.87 3.16 -3.38
C VAL A 407 23.72 4.01 -2.42
N ALA A 408 24.16 3.45 -1.30
CA ALA A 408 25.02 4.16 -0.35
C ALA A 408 26.35 4.61 -0.99
N TRP A 409 26.96 3.76 -1.82
CA TRP A 409 28.16 4.13 -2.58
C TRP A 409 27.91 5.27 -3.55
N ASN A 410 26.77 5.27 -4.25
CA ASN A 410 26.37 6.37 -5.13
C ASN A 410 26.22 7.69 -4.36
N VAL A 411 25.63 7.65 -3.17
CA VAL A 411 25.47 8.82 -2.28
C VAL A 411 26.83 9.38 -1.86
N VAL A 412 27.77 8.52 -1.48
CA VAL A 412 29.14 8.93 -1.13
C VAL A 412 29.87 9.57 -2.32
N MET A 413 29.57 9.11 -3.54
CA MET A 413 30.09 9.68 -4.79
C MET A 413 29.36 10.96 -5.24
N GLY A 414 28.50 11.54 -4.41
CA GLY A 414 27.78 12.79 -4.69
C GLY A 414 26.56 12.63 -5.60
N LYS A 415 26.10 11.40 -5.87
CA LYS A 415 24.84 11.15 -6.59
C LYS A 415 23.66 11.13 -5.62
N PRO A 416 22.44 11.47 -6.04
CA PRO A 416 21.27 11.37 -5.17
C PRO A 416 21.01 9.92 -4.72
N ALA A 417 20.43 9.76 -3.53
CA ALA A 417 20.00 8.47 -2.98
C ALA A 417 18.75 7.96 -3.71
N GLU A 418 18.92 7.49 -4.95
CA GLU A 418 17.85 7.00 -5.79
C GLU A 418 17.66 5.48 -5.63
N ASP A 419 16.42 5.05 -5.38
CA ASP A 419 16.08 3.63 -5.30
C ASP A 419 16.03 3.02 -6.71
N THR A 420 17.08 2.29 -7.07
CA THR A 420 17.24 1.64 -8.39
C THR A 420 16.15 0.61 -8.74
N ARG A 421 15.29 0.24 -7.77
CA ARG A 421 14.22 -0.77 -7.94
C ARG A 421 12.89 -0.15 -8.37
N SER A 422 12.66 1.13 -8.09
CA SER A 422 11.47 1.85 -8.56
C SER A 422 11.54 2.14 -10.06
N ASP A 423 10.39 2.04 -10.74
CA ASP A 423 10.27 2.54 -12.11
C ASP A 423 10.57 4.04 -12.13
N GLU A 424 11.44 4.46 -13.06
CA GLU A 424 12.02 5.81 -13.17
C GLU A 424 11.10 6.88 -12.59
N GLU A 425 11.49 7.42 -11.42
CA GLU A 425 10.85 8.61 -10.90
C GLU A 425 11.19 9.72 -11.89
N LEU A 426 10.17 10.27 -12.58
CA LEU A 426 10.40 11.43 -13.43
C LEU A 426 11.02 12.53 -12.57
N PRO A 427 11.97 13.28 -13.12
CA PRO A 427 12.76 14.20 -12.34
C PRO A 427 11.84 15.25 -11.70
N SER A 428 12.27 15.79 -10.57
CA SER A 428 11.49 16.71 -9.74
C SER A 428 10.93 17.86 -10.59
N SER A 429 9.82 18.49 -10.17
CA SER A 429 9.18 19.54 -10.98
C SER A 429 10.11 20.70 -11.40
N SER A 430 11.23 20.90 -10.68
CA SER A 430 12.31 21.82 -11.06
C SER A 430 13.06 21.39 -12.33
N ASP A 431 13.27 20.09 -12.54
CA ASP A 431 14.08 19.56 -13.65
C ASP A 431 13.31 19.54 -14.99
N GLU A 432 11.97 19.53 -14.95
CA GLU A 432 11.13 19.72 -16.15
C GLU A 432 10.91 21.20 -16.50
N GLU A 433 11.05 22.14 -15.55
CA GLU A 433 10.96 23.58 -15.86
C GLU A 433 12.09 24.03 -16.78
N ASP A 434 13.30 23.50 -16.61
CA ASP A 434 14.45 23.78 -17.49
C ASP A 434 14.31 23.19 -18.90
N LYS A 435 13.43 22.19 -19.10
CA LYS A 435 13.21 21.55 -20.41
C LYS A 435 12.01 22.10 -21.18
N ILE A 436 11.10 22.83 -20.52
CA ILE A 436 9.85 23.34 -21.11
C ILE A 436 9.94 24.83 -21.50
N VAL A 437 11.06 25.51 -21.23
CA VAL A 437 11.34 26.84 -21.80
C VAL A 437 12.29 26.70 -22.99
N PRO A 438 11.80 26.42 -24.23
CA PRO A 438 12.54 26.83 -25.40
C PRO A 438 12.84 28.32 -25.26
N ASN A 439 14.11 28.66 -25.47
CA ASN A 439 14.66 30.00 -25.41
C ASN A 439 13.95 30.94 -26.42
N GLU A 440 12.77 31.45 -26.07
CA GLU A 440 12.02 32.42 -26.88
C GLU A 440 12.78 33.76 -26.97
N SER A 441 13.77 33.98 -26.10
CA SER A 441 14.67 35.14 -26.14
C SER A 441 15.82 35.04 -27.16
N ALA A 442 16.00 33.89 -27.82
CA ALA A 442 16.98 33.72 -28.90
C ALA A 442 16.39 33.91 -30.30
N GLN A 443 15.06 33.92 -30.46
CA GLN A 443 14.41 34.03 -31.77
C GLN A 443 14.10 35.48 -32.17
N GLU A 444 14.00 36.42 -31.22
CA GLU A 444 13.82 37.85 -31.51
C GLU A 444 15.11 38.61 -31.86
N ARG A 445 16.31 38.02 -31.72
CA ARG A 445 17.58 38.66 -32.15
C ARG A 445 18.01 38.34 -33.58
N LYS A 446 17.20 37.60 -34.35
CA LYS A 446 17.46 37.33 -35.77
C LYS A 446 16.47 38.00 -36.74
N CYS A 447 15.52 38.78 -36.22
CA CYS A 447 14.67 39.67 -37.01
C CYS A 447 14.78 41.10 -36.46
N LYS A 448 15.95 41.72 -36.64
CA LYS A 448 16.08 43.17 -36.68
C LYS A 448 17.24 43.56 -37.58
#